data_AF-A0A846QJ91-F1
#
_entry.id   AF-A0A846QJ91-F1
#
_cell.length_a   1.000
_cell.length_b   1.000
_cell.length_c   1.000
_cell.angle_alpha   90.00
_cell.angle_beta   90.00
_cell.angle_gamma   90.00
#
_symmetry.space_group_name_H-M   'P 1'
#
loop_
_entity.id
_entity.type
_entity.pdbx_description
1 polymer ?
#
loop_
_entity_poly.entity_id
_entity_poly.type
_entity_poly.pdbx_seq_one_letter_code
_entity_poly.pdbx_strand_id
1 'polypeptide(L)'
;MGYLGNHLATVVTGVFAAVLTGLWPVFVDFAPILEFVFIMAVPITWFLTVICWVSQKSADYAHKNPPPTHEKKSLSSQRQVTAFYTSGGTLGTPNQISEAKTELSGELNSLKETVKIKDEEIERLNQEIANLQTLVQIESLKTELANLKMLASKSKK
;
A
#
# COMPACT_ATOMS: atom_id res chain seq x y z
N MET A 1 30.25 -15.03 16.93
CA MET A 1 29.57 -15.35 15.66
C MET A 1 30.64 -15.86 14.70
N GLY A 2 30.47 -17.06 14.14
CA GLY A 2 31.49 -17.73 13.32
C GLY A 2 31.86 -16.93 12.06
N TYR A 3 32.97 -17.31 11.41
CA TYR A 3 33.64 -16.58 10.32
C TYR A 3 32.74 -16.23 9.10
N LEU A 4 31.53 -16.79 9.00
CA LEU A 4 30.55 -16.56 7.92
C LEU A 4 29.21 -15.94 8.38
N GLY A 5 29.05 -15.60 9.67
CA GLY A 5 27.85 -14.93 10.19
C GLY A 5 26.51 -15.65 9.90
N ASN A 6 25.42 -14.88 9.76
CA ASN A 6 24.07 -15.36 9.40
C ASN A 6 23.94 -15.81 7.93
N HIS A 7 25.02 -15.72 7.14
CA HIS A 7 25.00 -15.99 5.70
C HIS A 7 25.35 -17.44 5.32
N LEU A 8 25.57 -18.31 6.31
CA LEU A 8 25.97 -19.69 6.10
C LEU A 8 24.99 -20.45 5.19
N ALA A 9 23.68 -20.26 5.36
CA ALA A 9 22.70 -20.99 4.57
C ALA A 9 22.75 -20.60 3.08
N THR A 10 22.96 -19.32 2.74
CA THR A 10 23.04 -18.88 1.34
C THR A 10 24.33 -19.37 0.70
N VAL A 11 25.43 -19.35 1.46
CA VAL A 11 26.71 -19.86 0.97
C VAL A 11 26.62 -21.36 0.68
N VAL A 12 26.04 -22.14 1.59
CA VAL A 12 25.88 -23.60 1.41
C VAL A 12 24.97 -23.91 0.23
N THR A 13 23.80 -23.25 0.12
CA THR A 13 22.87 -23.48 -1.00
C THR A 13 23.44 -23.00 -2.33
N GLY A 14 24.17 -21.88 -2.35
CA GLY A 14 24.81 -21.36 -3.57
C GLY A 14 25.96 -22.24 -4.06
N VAL A 15 26.81 -22.74 -3.15
CA VAL A 15 27.86 -23.71 -3.51
C VAL A 15 27.24 -24.99 -4.05
N PHE A 16 26.17 -25.48 -3.41
CA PHE A 16 25.45 -26.66 -3.90
C PHE A 16 24.85 -26.45 -5.30
N ALA A 17 24.23 -25.31 -5.56
CA ALA A 17 23.70 -24.95 -6.88
C ALA A 17 24.81 -24.87 -7.95
N ALA A 18 25.96 -24.29 -7.60
CA ALA A 18 27.12 -24.22 -8.49
C ALA A 18 27.69 -25.60 -8.81
N VAL A 19 27.82 -26.49 -7.82
CA VAL A 19 28.27 -27.87 -8.01
C VAL A 19 27.29 -28.62 -8.91
N LEU A 20 25.98 -28.55 -8.65
CA LEU A 20 24.95 -29.16 -9.50
C LEU A 20 25.01 -28.66 -10.94
N THR A 21 25.21 -27.36 -11.14
CA THR A 21 25.31 -26.75 -12.48
C THR A 21 26.59 -27.19 -13.19
N GLY A 22 27.72 -27.29 -12.49
CA GLY A 22 28.99 -27.75 -13.07
C GLY A 22 29.01 -29.26 -13.35
N LEU A 23 28.25 -30.04 -12.58
CA LEU A 23 28.12 -31.48 -12.75
C LEU A 23 27.16 -31.86 -13.89
N TRP A 24 26.31 -30.91 -14.30
CA TRP A 24 25.33 -31.06 -15.38
C TRP A 24 25.96 -31.64 -16.67
N PRO A 25 26.95 -31.02 -17.33
CA PRO A 25 27.50 -31.54 -18.59
C PRO A 25 28.07 -32.96 -18.49
N VAL A 26 28.58 -33.36 -17.31
CA VAL A 26 29.18 -34.69 -17.11
C VAL A 26 28.14 -35.80 -17.05
N PHE A 27 26.95 -35.53 -16.48
CA PHE A 27 25.90 -36.54 -16.31
C PHE A 27 24.95 -36.65 -17.52
N VAL A 28 24.89 -35.61 -18.36
CA VAL A 28 24.04 -35.58 -19.57
C VAL A 28 24.52 -36.57 -20.61
N ASP A 29 25.84 -36.69 -20.76
CA ASP A 29 26.45 -37.64 -21.68
C ASP A 29 26.29 -39.11 -21.21
N PHE A 30 26.00 -39.34 -19.92
CA PHE A 30 25.88 -40.68 -19.34
C PHE A 30 24.47 -41.27 -19.43
N ALA A 31 23.42 -40.47 -19.15
CA ALA A 31 22.04 -40.92 -19.33
C ALA A 31 21.07 -39.77 -19.65
N PRO A 32 20.30 -39.85 -20.75
CA PRO A 32 19.35 -38.80 -21.16
C PRO A 32 18.22 -38.53 -20.14
N ILE A 33 17.92 -39.47 -19.25
CA ILE A 33 16.89 -39.29 -18.21
C ILE A 33 17.33 -38.27 -17.14
N LEU A 34 18.64 -38.12 -16.91
CA LEU A 34 19.18 -37.18 -15.94
C LEU A 34 19.08 -35.74 -16.44
N GLU A 35 19.15 -35.51 -17.75
CA GLU A 35 19.00 -34.18 -18.37
C GLU A 35 17.71 -33.49 -17.92
N PHE A 36 16.60 -34.22 -17.92
CA PHE A 36 15.30 -33.70 -17.45
C PHE A 36 15.31 -33.36 -15.95
N VAL A 37 16.06 -34.11 -15.14
CA VAL A 37 16.20 -33.81 -13.70
C VAL A 37 17.03 -32.55 -13.50
N PHE A 38 18.15 -32.41 -14.22
CA PHE A 38 19.02 -31.24 -14.12
C PHE A 38 18.34 -29.96 -14.63
N ILE A 39 17.60 -30.02 -15.73
CA ILE A 39 16.92 -28.84 -16.30
C ILE A 39 15.88 -28.23 -15.36
N MET A 40 15.30 -29.04 -14.47
CA MET A 40 14.36 -28.60 -13.43
C MET A 40 15.08 -28.29 -12.11
N ALA A 41 16.05 -29.11 -11.71
CA ALA A 41 16.73 -28.96 -10.42
C ALA A 41 17.65 -27.73 -10.37
N VAL A 42 18.35 -27.41 -11.45
CA VAL A 42 19.25 -26.25 -11.53
C VAL A 42 18.49 -24.94 -11.28
N PRO A 43 17.40 -24.59 -12.00
CA PRO A 43 16.68 -23.35 -11.73
C PRO A 43 16.03 -23.32 -10.34
N ILE A 44 15.53 -24.46 -9.83
CA ILE A 44 14.95 -24.54 -8.48
C ILE A 44 16.00 -24.24 -7.40
N THR A 45 17.21 -24.79 -7.52
CA THR A 45 18.28 -24.57 -6.53
C THR A 45 18.85 -23.15 -6.58
N TRP A 46 18.94 -22.54 -7.77
CA TRP A 46 19.26 -21.12 -7.91
C TRP A 46 18.18 -20.23 -7.30
N PHE A 47 16.91 -20.56 -7.51
CA PHE A 47 15.79 -19.85 -6.89
C PHE A 47 15.83 -19.93 -5.35
N LEU A 48 16.08 -21.12 -4.79
CA LEU A 48 16.24 -21.29 -3.34
C LEU A 48 17.43 -20.49 -2.80
N THR A 49 18.53 -20.40 -3.55
CA THR A 49 19.69 -19.58 -3.17
C THR A 49 19.31 -18.10 -3.02
N VAL A 50 18.52 -17.56 -3.96
CA VAL A 50 18.01 -16.18 -3.90
C VAL A 50 17.06 -16.01 -2.72
N ILE A 51 16.15 -16.95 -2.47
CA ILE A 51 15.24 -16.90 -1.31
C ILE A 51 16.03 -16.91 0.00
N CYS A 52 17.02 -17.79 0.15
CA CYS A 52 17.88 -17.83 1.33
C CYS A 52 18.63 -16.51 1.54
N TRP A 53 19.09 -15.87 0.45
CA TRP A 53 19.74 -14.57 0.50
C TRP A 53 18.78 -13.47 0.99
N VAL A 54 17.57 -13.40 0.42
CA VAL A 54 16.53 -12.43 0.83
C VAL A 54 16.13 -12.66 2.29
N SER A 55 15.98 -13.91 2.71
CA SER A 55 15.60 -14.27 4.09
C SER A 55 16.67 -13.88 5.13
N GLN A 56 17.95 -13.95 4.79
CA GLN A 56 19.00 -13.49 5.70
C GLN A 56 19.06 -11.97 5.73
N LYS A 57 18.94 -11.36 4.55
CA LYS A 57 18.94 -9.92 4.42
C LYS A 57 17.80 -9.30 5.23
N SER A 58 16.61 -9.90 5.26
CA SER A 58 15.49 -9.46 6.08
C SER A 58 15.74 -9.62 7.59
N ALA A 59 16.35 -10.73 8.03
CA ALA A 59 16.74 -10.92 9.42
C ALA A 59 17.77 -9.88 9.90
N ASP A 60 18.77 -9.56 9.06
CA ASP A 60 19.77 -8.54 9.36
C ASP A 60 19.18 -7.12 9.47
N TYR A 61 18.09 -6.84 8.74
CA TYR A 61 17.35 -5.58 8.89
C TYR A 61 16.52 -5.52 10.18
N ALA A 62 15.97 -6.64 10.63
CA ALA A 62 15.21 -6.71 11.88
C ALA A 62 16.10 -6.55 13.12
N HIS A 63 17.33 -7.04 13.10
CA HIS A 63 18.27 -6.97 14.23
C HIS A 63 19.06 -5.65 14.32
N LYS A 64 19.03 -4.78 13.31
CA LYS A 64 19.74 -3.48 13.30
C LYS A 64 19.02 -2.34 14.01
N ASN A 65 17.76 -2.51 14.39
CA ASN A 65 16.98 -1.52 15.15
C ASN A 65 16.54 -2.08 16.51
N PRO A 66 17.44 -2.19 17.51
CA PRO A 66 17.01 -2.50 18.85
C PRO A 66 16.33 -1.26 19.48
N PRO A 67 15.17 -1.39 20.15
CA PRO A 67 14.76 -0.38 21.14
C PRO A 67 15.80 -0.32 22.28
N PRO A 68 15.94 0.81 22.98
CA PRO A 68 16.98 0.99 23.98
C PRO A 68 16.58 0.26 25.26
N THR A 69 16.80 -1.05 25.33
CA THR A 69 16.73 -1.78 26.59
C THR A 69 17.82 -2.82 26.63
N HIS A 70 18.77 -2.57 27.53
CA HIS A 70 19.53 -3.60 28.23
C HIS A 70 18.67 -4.86 28.40
N GLU A 71 19.13 -6.00 27.88
CA GLU A 71 19.33 -7.18 28.71
C GLU A 71 19.95 -8.34 27.92
N LYS A 72 21.01 -8.89 28.50
CA LYS A 72 21.61 -10.15 28.08
C LYS A 72 20.65 -11.27 28.44
N LYS A 73 20.12 -12.03 27.47
CA LYS A 73 19.72 -13.43 27.76
C LYS A 73 19.70 -14.35 26.54
N SER A 74 20.64 -15.29 26.63
CA SER A 74 20.71 -16.63 26.08
C SER A 74 19.38 -17.32 25.68
N LEU A 75 19.46 -17.99 24.53
CA LEU A 75 18.74 -19.19 24.08
C LEU A 75 17.22 -19.16 23.82
N SER A 76 16.91 -19.65 22.61
CA SER A 76 15.77 -20.51 22.24
C SER A 76 14.39 -19.88 22.10
N SER A 77 13.68 -20.36 21.07
CA SER A 77 12.27 -20.15 20.76
C SER A 77 11.89 -18.82 20.11
N GLN A 78 11.87 -18.87 18.77
CA GLN A 78 10.63 -18.75 18.00
C GLN A 78 9.56 -17.85 18.67
N ARG A 79 9.59 -16.55 18.33
CA ARG A 79 8.41 -15.70 18.47
C ARG A 79 8.20 -14.95 17.17
N GLN A 80 7.35 -15.53 16.34
CA GLN A 80 6.72 -14.88 15.19
C GLN A 80 6.03 -13.59 15.68
N VAL A 81 6.39 -12.46 15.09
CA VAL A 81 5.52 -11.28 15.06
C VAL A 81 5.33 -10.95 13.59
N THR A 82 4.13 -11.25 13.11
CA THR A 82 3.64 -11.02 11.76
C THR A 82 3.81 -9.56 11.37
N ALA A 83 4.67 -9.27 10.38
CA ALA A 83 4.74 -7.97 9.73
C ALA A 83 3.93 -8.03 8.44
N PHE A 84 2.88 -7.22 8.34
CA PHE A 84 2.03 -7.11 7.16
C PHE A 84 2.70 -6.25 6.09
N TYR A 85 2.73 -6.73 4.84
CA TYR A 85 3.26 -6.02 3.68
C TYR A 85 2.21 -5.02 3.16
N THR A 86 2.59 -3.76 2.95
CA THR A 86 1.81 -2.84 2.09
C THR A 86 2.30 -2.97 0.64
N SER A 87 1.39 -2.82 -0.31
CA SER A 87 1.47 -3.22 -1.73
C SER A 87 2.48 -2.44 -2.61
N GLY A 88 3.47 -1.76 -2.02
CA GLY A 88 4.30 -0.77 -2.71
C GLY A 88 5.81 -0.95 -2.66
N GLY A 89 6.33 -2.13 -2.28
CA GLY A 89 7.71 -2.56 -2.58
C GLY A 89 8.89 -1.67 -2.12
N THR A 90 8.69 -0.66 -1.26
CA THR A 90 9.75 0.27 -0.86
C THR A 90 10.05 0.13 0.63
N LEU A 91 11.26 -0.33 0.95
CA LEU A 91 11.80 -0.34 2.32
C LEU A 91 12.16 1.09 2.73
N GLY A 92 11.17 1.85 3.18
CA GLY A 92 11.38 3.21 3.71
C GLY A 92 12.21 3.16 4.98
N THR A 93 13.25 4.00 5.05
CA THR A 93 14.00 4.25 6.30
C THR A 93 13.01 4.77 7.36
N PRO A 94 13.09 4.39 8.65
CA PRO A 94 12.14 4.83 9.67
C PRO A 94 11.98 6.36 9.74
N ASN A 95 13.03 7.12 9.42
CA ASN A 95 12.98 8.58 9.34
C ASN A 95 12.15 9.10 8.16
N GLN A 96 12.30 8.51 6.96
CA GLN A 96 11.50 8.89 5.78
C GLN A 96 10.03 8.46 5.93
N ILE A 97 9.77 7.34 6.61
CA ILE A 97 8.40 6.93 6.93
C ILE A 97 7.78 7.89 7.96
N SER A 98 8.56 8.34 8.95
CA SER A 98 8.10 9.34 9.92
C SER A 98 7.83 10.68 9.25
N GLU A 99 8.72 11.11 8.37
CA GLU A 99 8.61 12.36 7.61
C GLU A 99 7.42 12.32 6.63
N ALA A 100 7.27 11.23 5.87
CA ALA A 100 6.11 10.99 5.03
C ALA A 100 4.81 10.91 5.87
N LYS A 101 4.83 10.28 7.05
CA LYS A 101 3.66 10.27 7.95
C LYS A 101 3.28 11.67 8.42
N THR A 102 4.26 12.51 8.74
CA THR A 102 4.00 13.90 9.16
C THR A 102 3.51 14.75 8.01
N GLU A 103 4.05 14.57 6.81
CA GLU A 103 3.64 15.25 5.58
C GLU A 103 2.22 14.83 5.17
N LEU A 104 1.93 13.52 5.09
CA LEU A 104 0.59 13.00 4.83
C LEU A 104 -0.42 13.43 5.90
N SER A 105 -0.01 13.53 7.17
CA SER A 105 -0.88 14.04 8.24
C SER A 105 -1.15 15.54 8.09
N GLY A 106 -0.17 16.31 7.60
CA GLY A 106 -0.32 17.72 7.26
C GLY A 106 -1.27 17.91 6.08
N GLU A 107 -1.06 17.17 4.99
CA GLU A 107 -1.92 17.19 3.81
C GLU A 107 -3.36 16.77 4.16
N LEU A 108 -3.54 15.71 4.96
CA LEU A 108 -4.86 15.25 5.41
C LEU A 108 -5.59 16.32 6.22
N ASN A 109 -4.89 17.04 7.09
CA ASN A 109 -5.49 18.13 7.86
C ASN A 109 -5.86 19.31 6.96
N SER A 110 -4.99 19.69 6.02
CA SER A 110 -5.27 20.77 5.07
C SER A 110 -6.46 20.44 4.15
N LEU A 111 -6.57 19.18 3.71
CA LEU A 111 -7.66 18.70 2.89
C LEU A 111 -8.97 18.66 3.70
N LYS A 112 -8.90 18.24 4.96
CA LYS A 112 -10.05 18.26 5.87
C LYS A 112 -10.56 19.67 6.15
N GLU A 113 -9.66 20.64 6.27
CA GLU A 113 -10.03 22.06 6.40
C GLU A 113 -10.67 22.58 5.10
N THR A 114 -10.08 22.28 3.94
CA THR A 114 -10.63 22.66 2.64
C THR A 114 -12.02 22.05 2.40
N VAL A 115 -12.23 20.79 2.78
CA VAL A 115 -13.54 20.12 2.66
C VAL A 115 -14.56 20.79 3.58
N LYS A 116 -14.20 21.10 4.83
CA LYS A 116 -15.09 21.84 5.75
C LYS A 116 -15.53 23.20 5.18
N ILE A 117 -14.58 23.96 4.65
CA ILE A 117 -14.88 25.27 4.03
C ILE A 117 -15.83 25.08 2.84
N LYS A 118 -15.61 24.05 2.02
CA LYS A 118 -16.50 23.73 0.90
C LYS A 118 -17.90 23.26 1.34
N ASP A 119 -18.01 22.52 2.44
CA ASP A 119 -19.30 22.11 3.00
C ASP A 119 -20.09 23.35 3.48
N GLU A 120 -19.43 24.31 4.13
CA GLU A 120 -20.03 25.61 4.51
C GLU A 120 -20.49 26.41 3.28
N GLU A 121 -19.70 26.41 2.21
CA GLU A 121 -20.06 27.08 0.94
C GLU A 121 -21.25 26.41 0.25
N ILE A 122 -21.32 25.07 0.26
CA ILE A 122 -22.45 24.30 -0.27
C ILE A 122 -23.73 24.60 0.52
N GLU A 123 -23.65 24.70 1.85
CA GLU A 123 -24.79 25.06 2.69
C GLU A 123 -25.30 26.47 2.36
N ARG A 124 -24.39 27.44 2.25
CA ARG A 124 -24.73 28.82 1.87
C ARG A 124 -25.39 28.89 0.48
N LEU A 125 -24.83 28.21 -0.52
CA LEU A 125 -25.37 28.18 -1.87
C LEU A 125 -26.74 27.51 -1.93
N ASN A 126 -26.94 26.42 -1.19
CA ASN A 126 -28.26 25.77 -1.10
C ASN A 126 -29.31 26.72 -0.50
N GLN A 127 -28.95 27.50 0.51
CA GLN A 127 -29.84 28.51 1.08
C GLN A 127 -30.19 29.61 0.07
N GLU A 128 -29.21 30.04 -0.73
CA GLU A 128 -29.44 31.03 -1.80
C GLU A 128 -30.34 30.48 -2.91
N ILE A 129 -30.13 29.24 -3.34
CA ILE A 129 -30.99 28.55 -4.31
C ILE A 129 -32.42 28.45 -3.78
N ALA A 130 -32.59 28.05 -2.52
CA ALA A 130 -33.92 27.97 -1.90
C ALA A 130 -34.62 29.33 -1.90
N ASN A 131 -33.91 30.40 -1.57
CA ASN A 131 -34.46 31.76 -1.58
C ASN A 131 -34.79 32.26 -3.00
N LEU A 132 -33.97 31.93 -4.00
CA LEU A 132 -34.27 32.28 -5.39
C LEU A 132 -35.49 31.52 -5.90
N GLN A 133 -35.65 30.23 -5.54
CA GLN A 133 -36.83 29.45 -5.90
C GLN A 133 -38.11 30.01 -5.28
N THR A 134 -38.08 30.46 -4.03
CA THR A 134 -39.26 31.09 -3.40
C THR A 134 -39.62 32.41 -4.09
N LEU A 135 -38.64 33.21 -4.49
CA LEU A 135 -38.87 34.46 -5.24
C LEU A 135 -39.56 34.17 -6.58
N VAL A 136 -39.06 33.22 -7.36
CA VAL A 136 -39.64 32.82 -8.65
C VAL A 136 -41.08 32.32 -8.49
N GLN A 137 -41.37 31.54 -7.45
CA GLN A 137 -42.74 31.08 -7.16
C GLN A 137 -43.69 32.24 -6.81
N ILE A 138 -43.21 33.25 -6.08
CA ILE A 138 -44.02 34.45 -5.79
C ILE A 138 -44.32 35.21 -7.08
N GLU A 139 -43.36 35.31 -8.00
CA GLU A 139 -43.55 35.97 -9.28
C GLU A 139 -44.55 35.22 -10.17
N SER A 140 -44.48 33.89 -10.23
CA SER A 140 -45.47 33.08 -10.95
C SER A 140 -46.86 33.21 -10.33
N LEU A 141 -46.99 33.12 -9.00
CA LEU A 141 -48.28 33.31 -8.31
C LEU A 141 -48.86 34.71 -8.56
N LYS A 142 -48.02 35.75 -8.62
CA LYS A 142 -48.45 37.12 -8.92
C LYS A 142 -48.99 37.26 -10.34
N THR A 143 -48.36 36.62 -11.32
CA THR A 143 -48.83 36.61 -12.72
C THR A 143 -50.13 35.83 -12.88
N GLU A 144 -50.25 34.67 -12.21
CA GLU A 144 -51.50 33.89 -12.17
C GLU A 144 -52.65 34.67 -11.53
N LEU A 145 -52.41 35.33 -10.39
CA LEU A 145 -53.41 36.16 -9.71
C LEU A 145 -53.85 37.34 -10.60
N ALA A 146 -52.91 38.01 -11.27
CA ALA A 146 -53.22 39.08 -12.22
C ALA A 146 -54.10 38.57 -13.38
N ASN A 147 -53.81 37.40 -13.92
CA ASN A 147 -54.59 36.77 -14.98
C ASN A 147 -56.01 36.39 -14.50
N LEU A 148 -56.12 35.71 -13.36
CA LEU A 148 -57.40 35.37 -12.74
C LEU A 148 -58.25 36.62 -12.46
N LYS A 149 -57.65 37.71 -11.99
CA LYS A 149 -58.34 38.99 -11.77
C LYS A 149 -58.84 39.60 -13.07
N MET A 150 -58.07 39.53 -14.15
CA MET A 150 -58.53 39.96 -15.48
C MET A 150 -59.71 39.14 -15.95
N LEU A 151 -59.64 37.80 -15.85
CA LEU A 151 -60.73 36.91 -16.25
C LEU A 151 -62.01 37.16 -15.44
N ALA A 152 -61.90 37.33 -14.11
CA ALA A 152 -63.02 37.68 -13.25
C ALA A 152 -63.63 39.05 -13.60
N SER A 153 -62.80 40.04 -13.94
CA SER A 153 -63.29 41.36 -14.38
C SER A 153 -63.99 41.33 -15.74
N LYS A 154 -63.54 40.45 -16.65
CA LYS A 154 -64.15 40.23 -17.97
C LYS A 154 -65.48 39.50 -17.87
N SER A 155 -65.64 38.62 -16.88
CA SER A 155 -66.91 37.93 -16.60
C SER A 155 -67.97 38.81 -15.93
N LYS A 156 -67.60 39.99 -15.39
CA LYS A 156 -68.50 40.89 -14.65
C LYS A 156 -69.10 42.01 -15.52
N LYS A 157 -68.83 41.99 -16.83
CA LYS A 157 -69.26 42.96 -17.83
C LYS A 157 -70.12 42.23 -18.87
#